data_AF-A0A255TFW3-F1
#
_entry.id   AF-A0A255TFW3-F1
#
_cell.length_a   1.000
_cell.length_b   1.000
_cell.length_c   1.000
_cell.angle_alpha   90.00
_cell.angle_beta   90.00
_cell.angle_gamma   90.00
#
_symmetry.space_group_name_H-M   'P 1'
#
loop_
_entity.id
_entity.type
_entity.pdbx_description
1 polymer ?
#
loop_
_entity_poly.entity_id
_entity_poly.type
_entity_poly.pdbx_seq_one_letter_code
_entity_poly.pdbx_strand_id
1 'polypeptide(L)' 'MSKQVMDKIEYLVLLVAEFAAHNRVSEAKAYRYLNQYGALALCDKHYNVMHTLSVEENIQTLREYCQRRGGNL' A
#
# COMPACT_ATOMS: atom_id res chain seq x y z
N MET A 1 -15.65 -7.96 14.71
CA MET A 1 -14.60 -6.99 14.30
C MET A 1 -15.16 -5.59 14.43
N SER A 2 -14.35 -4.60 14.83
CA SER A 2 -14.80 -3.20 14.88
C SER A 2 -14.82 -2.58 13.47
N LYS A 3 -15.64 -1.53 13.28
CA LYS A 3 -15.74 -0.80 12.01
C LYS A 3 -14.37 -0.32 11.50
N GLN A 4 -13.56 0.27 12.38
CA GLN A 4 -12.22 0.74 12.03
C GLN A 4 -11.29 -0.37 11.50
N VAL A 5 -11.42 -1.61 11.99
CA VAL A 5 -10.63 -2.73 11.47
C VAL A 5 -11.06 -3.07 10.05
N MET A 6 -12.36 -3.01 9.74
CA MET A 6 -12.85 -3.23 8.38
C MET A 6 -12.37 -2.12 7.43
N ASP A 7 -12.51 -0.85 7.84
CA ASP A 7 -12.09 0.31 7.04
C ASP A 7 -10.59 0.25 6.70
N LYS A 8 -9.75 -0.24 7.63
CA LYS A 8 -8.32 -0.49 7.40
C LYS A 8 -8.06 -1.62 6.39
N ILE A 9 -8.80 -2.72 6.50
CA ILE A 9 -8.64 -3.86 5.59
C ILE A 9 -9.03 -3.44 4.17
N GLU A 10 -10.17 -2.79 4.00
CA GLU A 10 -10.64 -2.29 2.70
C GLU A 10 -9.63 -1.33 2.08
N TYR A 11 -9.10 -0.40 2.87
CA TYR A 11 -8.05 0.52 2.44
C TYR A 11 -6.77 -0.21 1.99
N LEU A 12 -6.28 -1.18 2.75
CA LEU A 12 -5.08 -1.95 2.37
C LEU A 12 -5.30 -2.77 1.09
N VAL A 13 -6.48 -3.38 0.95
CA VAL A 13 -6.85 -4.13 -0.26
C VAL A 13 -6.90 -3.20 -1.47
N LEU A 14 -7.54 -2.03 -1.34
CA LEU A 14 -7.57 -1.01 -2.39
C LEU A 14 -6.15 -0.61 -2.81
N LEU A 15 -5.27 -0.30 -1.86
CA LEU A 15 -3.90 0.12 -2.19
C LEU A 15 -3.09 -0.98 -2.89
N VAL A 16 -3.28 -2.25 -2.53
CA VAL A 16 -2.60 -3.35 -3.22
C VAL A 16 -3.10 -3.47 -4.67
N ALA A 17 -4.41 -3.36 -4.90
CA ALA A 17 -5.01 -3.43 -6.23
C ALA A 17 -4.57 -2.26 -7.12
N GLU A 18 -4.63 -1.04 -6.59
CA GLU A 18 -4.20 0.17 -7.31
C GLU A 18 -2.70 0.13 -7.58
N PHE A 19 -1.87 -0.28 -6.62
CA PHE A 19 -0.43 -0.42 -6.85
C PHE A 19 -0.12 -1.43 -7.96
N ALA A 20 -0.88 -2.54 -8.00
CA ALA A 20 -0.74 -3.55 -9.04
C ALA A 20 -1.09 -3.00 -10.43
N ALA A 21 -2.22 -2.27 -10.54
CA ALA A 21 -2.65 -1.62 -11.77
C ALA A 21 -1.64 -0.58 -12.28
N HIS A 22 -1.18 0.32 -11.39
CA HIS A 22 -0.21 1.37 -11.72
C HIS A 22 1.16 0.82 -12.15
N ASN A 23 1.56 -0.35 -11.63
CA ASN A 23 2.84 -0.99 -11.97
C ASN A 23 2.73 -2.11 -13.00
N ARG A 24 1.52 -2.39 -13.51
CA ARG A 24 1.24 -3.48 -14.47
C ARG A 24 1.77 -4.85 -14.00
N VAL A 25 1.57 -5.14 -12.71
CA VAL A 25 1.91 -6.43 -12.10
C VAL A 25 0.65 -7.10 -11.56
N SER A 26 0.70 -8.39 -11.26
CA SER A 26 -0.40 -9.04 -10.55
C SER A 26 -0.51 -8.53 -9.11
N GLU A 27 -1.73 -8.52 -8.56
CA GLU A 27 -1.98 -8.16 -7.16
C GLU A 27 -1.13 -9.00 -6.19
N ALA A 28 -0.94 -10.29 -6.48
CA ALA A 28 -0.07 -11.16 -5.70
C ALA A 28 1.40 -10.69 -5.71
N LYS A 29 1.92 -10.20 -6.85
CA LYS A 29 3.27 -9.65 -6.94
C LYS A 29 3.37 -8.30 -6.23
N ALA A 30 2.37 -7.44 -6.37
CA ALA A 30 2.27 -6.17 -5.65
C ALA A 30 2.24 -6.37 -4.13
N TYR A 31 1.35 -7.24 -3.64
CA TYR A 31 1.25 -7.59 -2.22
C TYR A 31 2.59 -8.08 -1.66
N ARG A 32 3.23 -9.05 -2.35
CA ARG A 32 4.53 -9.59 -1.92
C ARG A 32 5.59 -8.49 -1.87
N TYR A 33 5.66 -7.64 -2.88
CA TYR A 33 6.61 -6.52 -2.94
C TYR A 33 6.39 -5.52 -1.81
N LEU A 34 5.16 -5.02 -1.65
CA LEU A 34 4.80 -4.05 -0.60
C LEU A 34 5.01 -4.63 0.80
N ASN A 35 4.68 -5.91 1.02
CA ASN A 35 4.90 -6.58 2.29
C ASN A 35 6.40 -6.76 2.59
N GLN A 36 7.18 -7.21 1.60
CA GLN A 36 8.63 -7.45 1.73
C GLN A 36 9.39 -6.20 2.17
N TYR A 37 9.05 -5.03 1.62
CA TYR A 37 9.72 -3.77 1.96
C TYR A 37 9.03 -3.00 3.10
N GLY A 38 8.01 -3.58 3.74
CA GLY A 38 7.33 -3.04 4.92
C GLY A 38 6.35 -1.91 4.63
N ALA A 39 5.92 -1.74 3.38
CA ALA A 39 5.03 -0.67 2.95
C ALA A 39 3.60 -0.86 3.48
N LEU A 40 3.12 -2.11 3.61
CA LEU A 40 1.81 -2.38 4.24
C LEU A 40 1.81 -2.03 5.73
N ALA A 41 2.93 -2.26 6.43
CA ALA A 41 3.09 -1.87 7.83
C ALA A 41 3.13 -0.34 8.00
N LEU A 42 3.69 0.39 7.01
CA LEU A 42 3.61 1.86 6.98
C LEU A 42 2.15 2.32 6.89
N CYS A 43 1.37 1.76 5.96
CA CYS A 43 -0.05 2.08 5.79
C CYS A 43 -0.87 1.82 7.05
N ASP A 44 -0.65 0.69 7.74
CA ASP A 44 -1.38 0.39 8.98
C ASP A 44 -0.98 1.34 10.13
N LYS A 45 0.33 1.58 10.29
CA LYS A 45 0.86 2.47 11.34
C LYS A 45 0.40 3.91 11.18
N HIS A 46 0.33 4.39 9.93
CA HIS A 46 -0.01 5.77 9.60
C HIS A 46 -1.40 5.91 8.97
N TYR A 47 -2.28 4.93 9.20
CA TYR A 47 -3.62 4.88 8.61
C TYR A 47 -4.36 6.21 8.72
N ASN A 48 -4.45 6.79 9.93
CA ASN A 48 -5.18 8.03 10.20
C ASN A 48 -4.74 9.24 9.36
N VAL A 49 -3.57 9.19 8.73
CA VAL A 49 -3.07 10.21 7.80
C VAL A 49 -3.16 9.71 6.36
N MET A 50 -2.65 8.52 6.07
CA MET A 50 -2.53 8.04 4.69
C MET A 50 -3.90 7.79 4.03
N HIS A 51 -4.93 7.40 4.79
CA HIS A 51 -6.27 7.18 4.24
C HIS A 51 -6.99 8.48 3.81
N THR A 52 -6.49 9.65 4.21
CA THR A 52 -7.04 10.95 3.78
C THR A 52 -6.36 11.49 2.53
N LEU A 53 -5.26 10.86 2.09
CA LEU A 53 -4.55 11.23 0.87
C LEU A 53 -5.23 10.61 -0.35
N SER A 54 -4.98 11.17 -1.53
CA SER A 54 -5.43 10.55 -2.76
C SER A 54 -4.78 9.17 -2.97
N VAL A 55 -5.42 8.32 -3.78
CA VAL A 55 -4.84 7.03 -4.16
C VAL A 55 -3.48 7.23 -4.84
N GLU A 56 -3.38 8.18 -5.78
CA GLU A 56 -2.13 8.48 -6.49
C GLU A 56 -0.97 8.83 -5.53
N GLU A 57 -1.22 9.71 -4.55
CA GLU A 57 -0.21 10.07 -3.54
C GLU A 57 0.22 8.87 -2.70
N ASN A 58 -0.73 8.00 -2.34
CA ASN A 58 -0.42 6.76 -1.63
C ASN A 58 0.45 5.84 -2.50
N ILE A 59 0.09 5.62 -3.78
CA ILE A 59 0.87 4.78 -4.70
C ILE A 59 2.30 5.30 -4.88
N GLN A 60 2.46 6.62 -5.08
CA GLN A 60 3.77 7.24 -5.18
C GLN A 60 4.58 7.08 -3.87
N THR A 61 3.95 7.30 -2.72
CA THR A 61 4.57 7.10 -1.41
C THR A 61 5.05 5.66 -1.22
N LEU A 62 4.22 4.68 -1.57
CA LEU A 62 4.55 3.26 -1.50
C LEU A 62 5.73 2.91 -2.42
N ARG A 63 5.73 3.44 -3.65
CA ARG A 63 6.82 3.23 -4.61
C ARG A 63 8.13 3.76 -4.05
N GLU A 64 8.17 5.03 -3.65
CA GLU A 64 9.37 5.65 -3.10
C GLU A 64 9.86 4.97 -1.83
N TYR A 65 8.94 4.61 -0.94
CA TYR A 65 9.26 3.93 0.31
C TYR A 65 9.95 2.59 0.07
N CYS A 66 9.44 1.78 -0.88
CA CYS A 66 10.05 0.51 -1.24
C CYS A 66 11.41 0.74 -1.93
N GLN A 67 11.52 1.71 -2.84
CA GLN A 67 12.76 2.03 -3.55
C GLN A 67 13.90 2.44 -2.60
N ARG A 68 13.60 3.28 -1.60
CA ARG A 68 14.57 3.69 -0.56
C ARG A 68 15.07 2.52 0.30
N ARG A 69 14.40 1.36 0.23
CA ARG A 69 14.74 0.12 0.94
C ARG A 69 15.32 -0.97 0.03
N GLY A 70 15.69 -0.64 -1.20
CA GLY A 70 16.26 -1.58 -2.16
C GLY A 70 15.25 -2.29 -3.06
N GLY A 71 13.97 -1.88 -3.02
CA GLY A 71 12.96 -2.36 -3.95
C GLY A 71 13.17 -1.82 -5.37
N ASN A 72 12.95 -2.66 -6.38
CA ASN A 72 13.15 -2.31 -7.78
C ASN A 72 12.04 -2.88 -8.67
N LEU A 73 10.79 -2.49 -8.37
CA LEU A 73 9.60 -2.85 -9.15
C LEU A 73 9.18 -1.70 -10.06
#